data_AF-A0AAD0CGD6-F1
#
_entry.id   AF-A0AAD0CGD6-F1
#
_cell.length_a   1.000
_cell.length_b   1.000
_cell.length_c   1.000
_cell.angle_alpha   90.00
_cell.angle_beta   90.00
_cell.angle_gamma   90.00
#
_symmetry.space_group_name_H-M   'P 1'
#
loop_
_entity.id
_entity.type
_entity.pdbx_description
1 polymer ?
#
loop_
_entity_poly.entity_id
_entity_poly.type
_entity_poly.pdbx_seq_one_letter_code
_entity_poly.pdbx_strand_id
1 'polypeptide(L)'
;MKFNNRHLLISLHIKNLKSLSKAANAVHLTQSALTQGIKKLEDELNQPLFVRSHSGMTPTPSGLFFLNRVERAFEYLDEFSRIIFNSRNKQDGFNRSVTSKQLEALINLVQMKSYTAAANKLNLSQPTLHRSIKDLEQLCQKELAVRSPTGIEPTWTANLLNRFAKLFFSELRQGIYEMREFNGQMDGSLKVGSLPLARSAIVPLSIIALNNEFPDAQLSIIDGPYQEQLANLLHGEIDIIVGALRIPAQHSDIEQIPLFKDQLCIVVNAQHPLASRQTISTKELQQLEWVAPNKSTPAWQVFSSIFVSRGLTPPSHVIECSSQIAVRGILLNSSRAALLPAKQVEVEVQSGILAICPMTLPDTDRNIGLTIRKDWQPTKMQSRFLTIINNHTRTLKSS
;
A
#
# COMPACT_ATOMS: atom_id res chain seq x y z
N MET A 1 -10.15 -5.93 -14.24
CA MET A 1 -10.66 -7.29 -13.93
C MET A 1 -12.14 -7.26 -14.26
N LYS A 2 -12.64 -8.05 -15.21
CA LYS A 2 -13.92 -7.78 -15.89
C LYS A 2 -15.16 -8.31 -15.15
N PHE A 3 -15.17 -8.35 -13.83
CA PHE A 3 -16.35 -8.83 -13.11
C PHE A 3 -17.54 -7.91 -13.29
N ASN A 4 -18.70 -8.51 -13.52
CA ASN A 4 -19.97 -7.80 -13.47
C ASN A 4 -20.43 -7.67 -12.01
N ASN A 5 -20.48 -6.44 -11.50
CA ASN A 5 -20.94 -6.13 -10.14
C ASN A 5 -22.30 -6.75 -9.81
N ARG A 6 -23.20 -6.83 -10.79
CA ARG A 6 -24.50 -7.48 -10.58
C ARG A 6 -24.36 -8.97 -10.30
N HIS A 7 -23.46 -9.68 -10.98
CA HIS A 7 -23.20 -11.10 -10.72
C HIS A 7 -22.57 -11.30 -9.33
N LEU A 8 -21.69 -10.39 -8.91
CA LEU A 8 -21.11 -10.38 -7.57
C LEU A 8 -22.17 -10.13 -6.48
N LEU A 9 -23.07 -9.17 -6.66
CA LEU A 9 -24.18 -8.93 -5.72
C LEU A 9 -25.12 -10.14 -5.65
N ILE A 10 -25.44 -10.73 -6.79
CA ILE A 10 -26.24 -11.96 -6.88
C ILE A 10 -25.60 -13.08 -6.04
N SER A 11 -24.28 -13.29 -6.16
CA SER A 11 -23.60 -14.36 -5.44
C SER A 11 -23.62 -14.13 -3.92
N LEU A 12 -23.51 -12.88 -3.45
CA LEU A 12 -23.70 -12.55 -2.04
C LEU A 12 -25.12 -12.85 -1.55
N HIS A 13 -26.15 -12.54 -2.33
CA HIS A 13 -27.53 -12.88 -1.96
C HIS A 13 -27.76 -14.38 -1.85
N ILE A 14 -27.14 -15.19 -2.72
CA ILE A 14 -27.21 -16.66 -2.62
C ILE A 14 -26.48 -17.16 -1.36
N LYS A 15 -25.28 -16.64 -1.07
CA LYS A 15 -24.53 -16.95 0.17
C LYS A 15 -25.40 -16.74 1.41
N ASN A 16 -26.11 -15.61 1.47
CA ASN A 16 -26.88 -15.20 2.65
C ASN A 16 -28.23 -15.93 2.76
N LEU A 17 -28.94 -16.11 1.65
CA LEU A 17 -30.30 -16.67 1.67
C LEU A 17 -30.33 -18.20 1.52
N LYS A 18 -29.22 -18.82 1.12
CA LYS A 18 -29.07 -20.26 0.82
C LYS A 18 -30.13 -20.82 -0.15
N SER A 19 -30.79 -19.95 -0.92
CA SER A 19 -31.91 -20.29 -1.79
C SER A 19 -31.88 -19.46 -3.07
N LEU A 20 -31.91 -20.16 -4.21
CA LEU A 20 -31.86 -19.55 -5.53
C LEU A 20 -33.10 -18.69 -5.82
N SER A 21 -34.29 -19.19 -5.47
CA SER A 21 -35.56 -18.50 -5.73
C SER A 21 -35.72 -17.28 -4.82
N LYS A 22 -35.31 -17.37 -3.53
CA LYS A 22 -35.32 -16.20 -2.63
C LYS A 22 -34.32 -15.14 -3.10
N ALA A 23 -33.13 -15.55 -3.53
CA ALA A 23 -32.12 -14.63 -4.08
C ALA A 23 -32.62 -13.95 -5.36
N ALA A 24 -33.25 -14.69 -6.28
CA ALA A 24 -33.80 -14.14 -7.53
C ALA A 24 -34.87 -13.06 -7.26
N ASN A 25 -35.78 -13.33 -6.31
CA ASN A 25 -36.79 -12.37 -5.89
C ASN A 25 -36.18 -11.11 -5.26
N ALA A 26 -35.15 -11.26 -4.42
CA ALA A 26 -34.50 -10.16 -3.72
C ALA A 26 -33.79 -9.17 -4.67
N VAL A 27 -33.31 -9.64 -5.82
CA VAL A 27 -32.63 -8.81 -6.84
C VAL A 27 -33.50 -8.50 -8.06
N HIS A 28 -34.81 -8.79 -7.98
CA HIS A 28 -35.78 -8.62 -9.06
C HIS A 28 -35.33 -9.23 -10.40
N LEU A 29 -34.88 -10.49 -10.36
CA LEU A 29 -34.48 -11.28 -11.53
C LEU A 29 -35.27 -12.59 -11.64
N THR A 30 -35.30 -13.14 -12.85
CA THR A 30 -35.73 -14.53 -13.05
C THR A 30 -34.67 -15.49 -12.53
N GLN A 31 -35.09 -16.68 -12.11
CA GLN A 31 -34.18 -17.74 -11.66
C GLN A 31 -33.19 -18.16 -12.76
N SER A 32 -33.61 -18.14 -14.03
CA SER A 32 -32.74 -18.44 -15.18
C SER A 32 -31.64 -17.38 -15.39
N ALA A 33 -32.00 -16.08 -15.33
CA ALA A 33 -31.03 -14.99 -15.44
C ALA A 33 -30.01 -15.02 -14.29
N LEU A 34 -30.46 -15.33 -13.07
CA LEU A 34 -29.60 -15.48 -11.92
C LEU A 34 -28.62 -16.64 -12.09
N THR A 35 -29.10 -17.81 -12.52
CA THR A 35 -28.27 -18.99 -12.78
C THR A 35 -27.21 -18.71 -13.85
N GLN A 36 -27.58 -18.03 -14.94
CA GLN A 36 -26.64 -17.63 -15.98
C GLN A 36 -25.59 -16.64 -15.46
N GLY A 37 -25.96 -15.71 -14.58
CA GLY A 37 -25.03 -14.77 -13.97
C GLY A 37 -23.97 -15.47 -13.11
N ILE A 38 -24.39 -16.45 -12.30
CA ILE A 38 -23.48 -17.29 -11.52
C ILE A 38 -22.55 -18.09 -12.42
N LYS A 39 -23.11 -18.77 -13.44
CA LYS A 39 -22.28 -19.55 -14.36
C LYS A 39 -21.21 -18.70 -15.04
N LYS A 40 -21.55 -17.49 -15.50
CA LYS A 40 -20.56 -16.56 -16.07
C LYS A 40 -19.47 -16.17 -15.08
N LEU A 41 -19.84 -15.95 -13.81
CA LEU A 41 -18.87 -15.63 -12.77
C LEU A 41 -17.94 -16.82 -12.48
N GLU A 42 -18.47 -18.04 -12.42
CA GLU A 42 -17.70 -19.28 -12.26
C GLU A 42 -16.77 -19.53 -13.46
N ASP A 43 -17.26 -19.29 -14.68
CA ASP A 43 -16.47 -19.37 -15.91
C ASP A 43 -15.31 -18.35 -15.91
N GLU A 44 -15.56 -17.11 -15.48
CA GLU A 44 -14.53 -16.06 -15.34
C GLU A 44 -13.48 -16.41 -14.27
N LEU A 45 -13.89 -17.10 -13.21
CA LEU A 45 -13.02 -17.58 -12.13
C LEU A 45 -12.33 -18.92 -12.45
N ASN A 46 -12.80 -19.62 -13.47
CA ASN A 46 -12.46 -21.01 -13.79
C ASN A 46 -12.64 -21.97 -12.60
N GLN A 47 -13.63 -21.70 -11.73
CA GLN A 47 -13.90 -22.49 -10.52
C GLN A 47 -15.37 -22.42 -10.10
N PRO A 48 -15.95 -23.51 -9.54
CA PRO A 48 -17.29 -23.50 -9.00
C PRO A 48 -17.36 -22.70 -7.69
N LEU A 49 -18.29 -21.76 -7.60
CA LEU A 49 -18.56 -20.98 -6.40
C LEU A 49 -19.65 -21.63 -5.54
N PHE A 50 -20.58 -22.36 -6.14
CA PHE A 50 -21.70 -22.97 -5.43
C PHE A 50 -21.85 -24.46 -5.78
N VAL A 51 -22.36 -25.21 -4.81
CA VAL A 51 -22.84 -26.58 -4.99
C VAL A 51 -24.32 -26.66 -4.65
N ARG A 52 -25.02 -27.56 -5.34
CA ARG A 52 -26.42 -27.87 -5.02
C ARG A 52 -26.45 -28.81 -3.81
N SER A 53 -27.28 -28.48 -2.85
CA SER A 53 -27.56 -29.26 -1.64
C SER A 53 -29.06 -29.50 -1.51
N HIS A 54 -29.48 -30.40 -0.62
CA HIS A 54 -30.90 -30.61 -0.32
C HIS A 54 -31.58 -29.37 0.29
N SER A 55 -30.79 -28.44 0.86
CA SER A 55 -31.24 -27.16 1.41
C SER A 55 -31.22 -25.98 0.42
N GLY A 56 -30.80 -26.19 -0.84
CA GLY A 56 -30.67 -25.14 -1.86
C GLY A 56 -29.25 -25.03 -2.43
N MET A 57 -28.78 -23.81 -2.71
CA MET A 57 -27.42 -23.56 -3.20
C MET A 57 -26.55 -23.06 -2.05
N THR A 58 -25.42 -23.72 -1.83
CA THR A 58 -24.45 -23.38 -0.78
C THR A 58 -23.08 -23.10 -1.41
N PRO A 59 -22.31 -22.13 -0.89
CA PRO A 59 -20.94 -21.89 -1.36
C PRO A 59 -20.07 -23.14 -1.26
N THR A 60 -19.18 -23.34 -2.22
CA THR A 60 -18.05 -24.27 -2.07
C THR A 60 -17.08 -23.72 -1.01
N PRO A 61 -16.21 -24.55 -0.40
CA PRO A 61 -15.18 -24.05 0.51
C PRO A 61 -14.27 -22.99 -0.13
N SER A 62 -13.81 -23.21 -1.36
CA SER A 62 -13.02 -22.23 -2.12
C SER A 62 -13.84 -20.98 -2.47
N GLY A 63 -15.09 -21.15 -2.88
CA GLY A 63 -16.02 -20.07 -3.18
C GLY A 63 -16.31 -19.19 -1.97
N LEU A 64 -16.30 -19.74 -0.75
CA LEU A 64 -16.49 -18.95 0.47
C LEU A 64 -15.38 -17.91 0.67
N PHE A 65 -14.10 -18.24 0.39
CA PHE A 65 -13.00 -17.28 0.44
C PHE A 65 -13.25 -16.11 -0.51
N PHE A 66 -13.57 -16.41 -1.77
CA PHE A 66 -13.87 -15.37 -2.75
C PHE A 66 -15.07 -14.51 -2.33
N LEU A 67 -16.18 -15.12 -1.89
CA LEU A 67 -17.39 -14.39 -1.53
C LEU A 67 -17.21 -13.51 -0.28
N ASN A 68 -16.38 -13.91 0.69
CA ASN A 68 -16.02 -13.04 1.81
C ASN A 68 -15.28 -11.77 1.34
N ARG A 69 -14.41 -11.91 0.34
CA ARG A 69 -13.71 -10.77 -0.27
C ARG A 69 -14.60 -9.92 -1.14
N VAL A 70 -15.60 -10.51 -1.81
CA VAL A 70 -16.63 -9.77 -2.53
C VAL A 70 -17.46 -8.90 -1.59
N GLU A 71 -17.85 -9.44 -0.44
CA GLU A 71 -18.58 -8.70 0.60
C GLU A 71 -17.79 -7.47 1.06
N ARG A 72 -16.52 -7.68 1.43
CA ARG A 72 -15.59 -6.58 1.79
C ARG A 72 -15.36 -5.58 0.67
N ALA A 73 -15.30 -6.04 -0.59
CA ALA A 73 -15.17 -5.13 -1.72
C ALA A 73 -16.35 -4.15 -1.74
N PHE A 74 -17.58 -4.63 -1.56
CA PHE A 74 -18.77 -3.77 -1.52
C PHE A 74 -18.82 -2.85 -0.29
N GLU A 75 -18.26 -3.25 0.86
CA GLU A 75 -18.15 -2.36 2.03
C GLU A 75 -17.43 -1.04 1.71
N TYR A 76 -16.43 -1.05 0.81
CA TYR A 76 -15.76 0.16 0.34
C TYR A 76 -16.66 1.07 -0.49
N LEU A 77 -17.53 0.50 -1.34
CA LEU A 77 -18.52 1.28 -2.09
C LEU A 77 -19.62 1.81 -1.17
N ASP A 78 -20.03 1.01 -0.19
CA ASP A 78 -20.98 1.43 0.85
C ASP A 78 -20.41 2.60 1.67
N GLU A 79 -19.14 2.54 2.08
CA GLU A 79 -18.47 3.63 2.78
C GLU A 79 -18.41 4.91 1.96
N PHE A 80 -17.99 4.82 0.69
CA PHE A 80 -18.04 5.94 -0.24
C PHE A 80 -19.45 6.55 -0.29
N SER A 81 -20.47 5.71 -0.49
CA SER A 81 -21.86 6.16 -0.64
C SER A 81 -22.38 6.86 0.63
N ARG A 82 -21.98 6.39 1.83
CA ARG A 82 -22.31 7.02 3.11
C ARG A 82 -21.69 8.41 3.25
N ILE A 83 -20.49 8.62 2.71
CA ILE A 83 -19.82 9.92 2.75
C ILE A 83 -20.50 10.93 1.82
N ILE A 84 -20.95 10.50 0.63
CA ILE A 84 -21.45 11.43 -0.40
C ILE A 84 -22.98 11.64 -0.39
N PHE A 85 -23.76 10.72 0.19
CA PHE A 85 -25.22 10.78 0.21
C PHE A 85 -25.80 10.84 1.63
N ASN A 86 -26.76 11.76 1.82
CA ASN A 86 -27.48 11.92 3.09
C ASN A 86 -28.67 10.96 3.27
N SER A 87 -29.06 10.20 2.24
CA SER A 87 -30.24 9.33 2.26
C SER A 87 -29.90 7.90 1.89
N ARG A 88 -30.38 6.94 2.68
CA ARG A 88 -30.20 5.50 2.45
C ARG A 88 -30.68 5.05 1.08
N ASN A 89 -31.79 5.61 0.58
CA ASN A 89 -32.30 5.25 -0.76
C ASN A 89 -31.30 5.62 -1.87
N LYS A 90 -30.60 6.77 -1.74
CA LYS A 90 -29.57 7.17 -2.71
C LYS A 90 -28.32 6.30 -2.60
N GLN A 91 -27.93 5.94 -1.38
CA GLN A 91 -26.82 5.01 -1.11
C GLN A 91 -27.09 3.66 -1.79
N ASP A 92 -28.24 3.04 -1.50
CA ASP A 92 -28.66 1.77 -2.08
C ASP A 92 -28.81 1.85 -3.61
N GLY A 93 -29.27 3.00 -4.13
CA GLY A 93 -29.37 3.26 -5.57
C GLY A 93 -28.00 3.25 -6.27
N PHE A 94 -27.00 3.91 -5.69
CA PHE A 94 -25.63 3.91 -6.19
C PHE A 94 -25.01 2.51 -6.13
N ASN A 95 -25.05 1.84 -4.98
CA ASN A 95 -24.40 0.53 -4.79
C ASN A 95 -24.96 -0.56 -5.71
N ARG A 96 -26.27 -0.50 -6.01
CA ARG A 96 -26.91 -1.44 -6.96
C ARG A 96 -26.59 -1.14 -8.43
N SER A 97 -26.28 0.10 -8.77
CA SER A 97 -26.21 0.56 -10.17
C SER A 97 -24.77 0.76 -10.69
N VAL A 98 -23.82 1.00 -9.79
CA VAL A 98 -22.43 1.24 -10.16
C VAL A 98 -21.79 -0.03 -10.76
N THR A 99 -21.08 0.13 -11.86
CA THR A 99 -20.46 -0.98 -12.60
C THR A 99 -18.94 -0.95 -12.55
N SER A 100 -18.29 -2.12 -12.58
CA SER A 100 -16.83 -2.22 -12.71
C SER A 100 -16.27 -1.40 -13.87
N LYS A 101 -16.98 -1.33 -15.00
CA LYS A 101 -16.53 -0.56 -16.18
C LYS A 101 -16.49 0.95 -15.89
N GLN A 102 -17.48 1.48 -15.17
CA GLN A 102 -17.49 2.88 -14.76
C GLN A 102 -16.38 3.16 -13.73
N LEU A 103 -16.17 2.25 -12.78
CA LEU A 103 -15.09 2.37 -11.81
C LEU A 103 -13.70 2.33 -12.48
N GLU A 104 -13.47 1.39 -13.42
CA GLU A 104 -12.24 1.32 -14.21
C GLU A 104 -12.03 2.56 -15.08
N ALA A 105 -13.11 3.09 -15.70
CA ALA A 105 -13.08 4.34 -16.44
C ALA A 105 -12.61 5.51 -15.57
N LEU A 106 -13.18 5.66 -14.37
CA LEU A 106 -12.80 6.70 -13.43
C LEU A 106 -11.34 6.57 -13.00
N ILE A 107 -10.89 5.37 -12.62
CA ILE A 107 -9.51 5.13 -12.20
C ILE A 107 -8.53 5.59 -13.28
N ASN A 108 -8.79 5.22 -14.55
CA ASN A 108 -7.92 5.61 -15.66
C ASN A 108 -8.02 7.11 -15.98
N LEU A 109 -9.19 7.73 -15.84
CA LEU A 109 -9.34 9.18 -16.02
C LEU A 109 -8.54 9.96 -14.98
N VAL A 110 -8.61 9.56 -13.70
CA VAL A 110 -7.87 10.19 -12.60
C VAL A 110 -6.37 10.05 -12.81
N GLN A 111 -5.91 8.86 -13.22
CA GLN A 111 -4.50 8.60 -13.46
C GLN A 111 -3.94 9.38 -14.66
N MET A 112 -4.66 9.42 -15.77
CA MET A 112 -4.17 10.00 -17.03
C MET A 112 -4.47 11.50 -17.16
N LYS A 113 -5.42 12.03 -16.38
CA LYS A 113 -5.91 13.42 -16.47
C LYS A 113 -6.30 13.86 -17.90
N SER A 114 -6.71 12.89 -18.72
CA SER A 114 -7.05 13.07 -20.14
C SER A 114 -8.03 11.99 -20.59
N TYR A 115 -9.16 12.39 -21.17
CA TYR A 115 -10.15 11.44 -21.73
C TYR A 115 -9.54 10.61 -22.87
N THR A 116 -8.76 11.23 -23.75
CA THR A 116 -8.17 10.53 -24.90
C THR A 116 -7.16 9.48 -24.44
N ALA A 117 -6.25 9.86 -23.53
CA ALA A 117 -5.24 8.93 -23.01
C ALA A 117 -5.87 7.78 -22.20
N ALA A 118 -6.87 8.08 -21.36
CA ALA A 118 -7.59 7.06 -20.60
C ALA A 118 -8.40 6.11 -21.51
N ALA A 119 -9.02 6.63 -22.58
CA ALA A 119 -9.78 5.81 -23.52
C ALA A 119 -8.86 4.86 -24.28
N ASN A 120 -7.71 5.36 -24.75
CA ASN A 120 -6.67 4.55 -25.38
C ASN A 120 -6.15 3.45 -24.45
N LYS A 121 -5.89 3.78 -23.17
CA LYS A 121 -5.42 2.80 -22.17
C LYS A 121 -6.42 1.66 -21.95
N LEU A 122 -7.72 1.95 -22.03
CA LEU A 122 -8.80 0.98 -21.89
C LEU A 122 -9.23 0.31 -23.20
N ASN A 123 -8.60 0.64 -24.34
CA ASN A 123 -9.01 0.23 -25.67
C ASN A 123 -10.49 0.57 -25.96
N LEU A 124 -10.90 1.78 -25.60
CA LEU A 124 -12.24 2.33 -25.83
C LEU A 124 -12.16 3.55 -26.75
N SER A 125 -13.27 3.88 -27.40
CA SER A 125 -13.41 5.20 -28.02
C SER A 125 -13.58 6.29 -26.95
N GLN A 126 -13.02 7.48 -27.19
CA GLN A 126 -13.17 8.61 -26.29
C GLN A 126 -14.64 8.93 -25.93
N PRO A 127 -15.62 8.89 -26.86
CA PRO A 127 -17.04 9.07 -26.51
C PRO A 127 -17.58 8.01 -25.55
N THR A 128 -17.11 6.76 -25.63
CA THR A 128 -17.51 5.68 -24.72
C THR A 128 -17.02 5.93 -23.30
N LEU A 129 -15.76 6.38 -23.16
CA LEU A 129 -15.21 6.76 -21.86
C LEU A 129 -15.98 7.96 -21.28
N HIS A 130 -16.18 9.01 -22.07
CA HIS A 130 -16.91 10.19 -21.63
C HIS A 130 -18.34 9.85 -21.15
N ARG A 131 -19.06 9.00 -21.89
CA ARG A 131 -20.39 8.51 -21.47
C ARG A 131 -20.32 7.75 -20.14
N SER A 132 -19.37 6.84 -19.99
CA SER A 132 -19.20 6.07 -18.73
C SER A 132 -18.98 6.99 -17.52
N ILE A 133 -18.20 8.05 -17.69
CA ILE A 133 -17.94 9.05 -16.64
C ILE A 133 -19.19 9.89 -16.38
N LYS A 134 -19.90 10.34 -17.42
CA LYS A 134 -21.15 11.10 -17.28
C LYS A 134 -22.25 10.29 -16.57
N ASP A 135 -22.38 9.01 -16.89
CA ASP A 135 -23.31 8.11 -16.21
C ASP A 135 -22.92 7.96 -14.72
N LEU A 136 -21.62 7.88 -14.43
CA LEU A 136 -21.13 7.81 -13.05
C LEU A 136 -21.35 9.13 -12.29
N GLU A 137 -21.19 10.28 -12.94
CA GLU A 137 -21.54 11.61 -12.39
C GLU A 137 -23.04 11.70 -12.06
N GLN A 138 -23.90 11.17 -12.94
CA GLN A 138 -25.34 11.10 -12.71
C GLN A 138 -25.67 10.20 -11.50
N LEU A 139 -25.03 9.04 -11.39
CA LEU A 139 -25.17 8.16 -10.22
C LEU A 139 -24.72 8.85 -8.93
N CYS A 140 -23.60 9.57 -8.97
CA CYS A 140 -23.05 10.30 -7.81
C CYS A 140 -23.81 11.59 -7.49
N GLN A 141 -24.58 12.15 -8.44
CA GLN A 141 -25.17 13.49 -8.38
C GLN A 141 -24.12 14.58 -8.12
N LYS A 142 -22.90 14.38 -8.64
CA LYS A 142 -21.72 15.23 -8.46
C LYS A 142 -20.86 15.18 -9.72
N GLU A 143 -20.20 16.28 -10.04
CA GLU A 143 -19.15 16.28 -11.06
C GLU A 143 -17.92 15.51 -10.55
N LEU A 144 -17.32 14.72 -11.43
CA LEU A 144 -16.13 13.93 -11.16
C LEU A 144 -14.90 14.50 -11.88
N ALA A 145 -15.12 15.32 -12.91
CA ALA A 145 -14.04 15.94 -13.67
C ALA A 145 -14.41 17.37 -14.06
N VAL A 146 -13.50 18.31 -13.78
CA VAL A 146 -13.61 19.71 -14.24
C VAL A 146 -12.55 19.98 -15.30
N ARG A 147 -12.86 20.91 -16.21
CA ARG A 147 -11.88 21.36 -17.21
C ARG A 147 -10.83 22.24 -16.52
N SER A 148 -9.57 22.04 -16.86
CA SER A 148 -8.46 22.89 -16.43
C SER A 148 -7.59 23.27 -17.63
N PRO A 149 -6.75 24.32 -17.53
CA PRO A 149 -5.85 24.72 -18.62
C PRO A 149 -4.89 23.61 -19.07
N THR A 150 -4.58 22.65 -18.19
CA THR A 150 -3.70 21.49 -18.45
C THR A 150 -4.48 20.23 -18.84
N GLY A 151 -5.79 20.34 -19.08
CA GLY A 151 -6.65 19.24 -19.50
C GLY A 151 -7.84 19.06 -18.57
N ILE A 152 -7.75 18.05 -17.70
CA ILE A 152 -8.82 17.65 -16.80
C ILE A 152 -8.28 17.54 -15.38
N GLU A 153 -9.03 18.06 -14.44
CA GLU A 153 -8.75 17.91 -13.02
C GLU A 153 -9.84 17.09 -12.34
N PRO A 154 -9.49 15.99 -11.65
CA PRO A 154 -10.46 15.20 -10.90
C PRO A 154 -10.95 15.98 -9.67
N THR A 155 -12.25 15.96 -9.42
CA THR A 155 -12.82 16.58 -8.23
C THR A 155 -12.44 15.81 -6.95
N TRP A 156 -12.70 16.40 -5.78
CA TRP A 156 -12.56 15.68 -4.51
C TRP A 156 -13.36 14.38 -4.49
N THR A 157 -14.62 14.41 -4.97
CA THR A 157 -15.48 13.22 -5.06
C THR A 157 -14.88 12.16 -5.98
N ALA A 158 -14.26 12.55 -7.10
CA ALA A 158 -13.58 11.62 -7.99
C ALA A 158 -12.35 10.98 -7.35
N ASN A 159 -11.53 11.77 -6.64
CA ASN A 159 -10.37 11.22 -5.92
C ASN A 159 -10.81 10.25 -4.82
N LEU A 160 -11.88 10.58 -4.09
CA LEU A 160 -12.46 9.71 -3.07
C LEU A 160 -12.98 8.41 -3.68
N LEU A 161 -13.80 8.47 -4.73
CA LEU A 161 -14.33 7.28 -5.40
C LEU A 161 -13.20 6.45 -6.05
N ASN A 162 -12.19 7.09 -6.65
CA ASN A 162 -11.03 6.40 -7.19
C ASN A 162 -10.31 5.58 -6.11
N ARG A 163 -10.14 6.12 -4.90
CA ARG A 163 -9.58 5.37 -3.77
C ARG A 163 -10.42 4.14 -3.44
N PHE A 164 -11.70 4.31 -3.18
CA PHE A 164 -12.60 3.19 -2.83
C PHE A 164 -12.74 2.17 -3.97
N ALA A 165 -12.75 2.61 -5.23
CA ALA A 165 -12.79 1.74 -6.40
C ALA A 165 -11.53 0.87 -6.51
N LYS A 166 -10.34 1.44 -6.26
CA LYS A 166 -9.09 0.66 -6.25
C LYS A 166 -9.08 -0.35 -5.11
N LEU A 167 -9.60 0.01 -3.94
CA LEU A 167 -9.76 -0.89 -2.80
C LEU A 167 -10.75 -2.03 -3.09
N PHE A 168 -11.90 -1.72 -3.70
CA PHE A 168 -12.87 -2.70 -4.21
C PHE A 168 -12.20 -3.73 -5.12
N PHE A 169 -11.43 -3.29 -6.12
CA PHE A 169 -10.72 -4.21 -7.01
C PHE A 169 -9.58 -4.95 -6.33
N SER A 170 -8.96 -4.37 -5.30
CA SER A 170 -7.92 -5.02 -4.52
C SER A 170 -8.45 -6.21 -3.73
N GLU A 171 -9.60 -6.06 -3.06
CA GLU A 171 -10.26 -7.17 -2.35
C GLU A 171 -10.67 -8.29 -3.31
N LEU A 172 -11.25 -7.96 -4.48
CA LEU A 172 -11.60 -8.98 -5.47
C LEU A 172 -10.36 -9.77 -5.95
N ARG A 173 -9.21 -9.11 -6.13
CA ARG A 173 -7.96 -9.80 -6.46
C ARG A 173 -7.49 -10.71 -5.33
N GLN A 174 -7.54 -10.24 -4.08
CA GLN A 174 -7.19 -11.06 -2.92
C GLN A 174 -8.10 -12.28 -2.80
N GLY A 175 -9.40 -12.16 -3.08
CA GLY A 175 -10.31 -13.30 -3.10
C GLY A 175 -9.98 -14.35 -4.14
N ILE A 176 -9.50 -13.94 -5.32
CA ILE A 176 -9.01 -14.88 -6.32
C ILE A 176 -7.77 -15.63 -5.79
N TYR A 177 -6.82 -14.92 -5.18
CA TYR A 177 -5.62 -15.55 -4.64
C TYR A 177 -5.95 -16.54 -3.52
N GLU A 178 -6.83 -16.19 -2.58
CA GLU A 178 -7.22 -17.10 -1.49
C GLU A 178 -7.98 -18.33 -2.01
N MET A 179 -8.84 -18.13 -3.02
CA MET A 179 -9.54 -19.22 -3.68
C MET A 179 -8.56 -20.17 -4.39
N ARG A 180 -7.57 -19.65 -5.12
CA ARG A 180 -6.52 -20.43 -5.78
C ARG A 180 -5.62 -21.15 -4.77
N GLU A 181 -5.23 -20.46 -3.71
CA GLU A 181 -4.43 -21.01 -2.62
C GLU A 181 -5.12 -22.21 -1.97
N PHE A 182 -6.43 -22.14 -1.74
CA PHE A 182 -7.20 -23.27 -1.23
C PHE A 182 -7.12 -24.51 -2.13
N ASN A 183 -6.95 -24.32 -3.44
CA ASN A 183 -6.80 -25.42 -4.40
C ASN A 183 -5.32 -25.79 -4.65
N GLY A 184 -4.39 -25.33 -3.81
CA GLY A 184 -2.97 -25.66 -3.88
C GLY A 184 -2.15 -24.78 -4.83
N GLN A 185 -2.74 -23.73 -5.42
CA GLN A 185 -2.02 -22.78 -6.26
C GLN A 185 -1.51 -21.62 -5.42
N MET A 186 -0.20 -21.58 -5.16
CA MET A 186 0.43 -20.62 -4.24
C MET A 186 0.94 -19.37 -4.98
N ASP A 187 0.17 -18.85 -5.95
CA ASP A 187 0.53 -17.77 -6.88
C ASP A 187 0.13 -16.36 -6.40
N GLY A 188 0.03 -16.18 -5.09
CA GLY A 188 -0.40 -14.93 -4.44
C GLY A 188 0.51 -13.73 -4.75
N SER A 189 0.07 -12.52 -4.38
CA SER A 189 0.89 -11.31 -4.52
C SER A 189 1.15 -10.58 -3.20
N LEU A 190 2.36 -10.07 -3.03
CA LEU A 190 2.72 -9.18 -1.93
C LEU A 190 3.51 -7.99 -2.46
N LYS A 191 3.04 -6.79 -2.15
CA LYS A 191 3.69 -5.53 -2.51
C LYS A 191 4.09 -4.76 -1.26
N VAL A 192 5.39 -4.57 -1.06
CA VAL A 192 5.97 -3.96 0.15
C VAL A 192 6.60 -2.61 -0.18
N GLY A 193 6.04 -1.52 0.36
CA GLY A 193 6.72 -0.24 0.42
C GLY A 193 7.88 -0.30 1.41
N SER A 194 9.09 -0.02 0.98
CA SER A 194 10.29 -0.18 1.81
C SER A 194 11.01 1.14 1.99
N LEU A 195 10.97 1.70 3.20
CA LEU A 195 11.65 2.94 3.56
C LEU A 195 13.15 2.68 3.88
N PRO A 196 13.98 3.73 4.08
CA PRO A 196 15.37 3.57 4.51
C PRO A 196 15.50 2.70 5.77
N LEU A 197 16.67 2.06 5.96
CA LEU A 197 16.93 0.90 6.84
C LEU A 197 16.21 -0.40 6.43
N ALA A 198 14.88 -0.37 6.30
CA ALA A 198 14.10 -1.57 6.00
C ALA A 198 14.54 -2.19 4.66
N ARG A 199 14.89 -1.34 3.69
CA ARG A 199 15.37 -1.71 2.36
C ARG A 199 16.73 -2.39 2.34
N SER A 200 17.64 -2.07 3.26
CA SER A 200 19.00 -2.61 3.25
C SER A 200 19.11 -3.93 4.03
N ALA A 201 18.23 -4.17 5.00
CA ALA A 201 18.45 -5.26 5.96
C ALA A 201 17.23 -6.15 6.22
N ILE A 202 16.02 -5.60 6.17
CA ILE A 202 14.84 -6.29 6.74
C ILE A 202 13.97 -6.89 5.64
N VAL A 203 13.56 -6.06 4.68
CA VAL A 203 12.64 -6.44 3.61
C VAL A 203 13.29 -7.47 2.67
N PRO A 204 14.53 -7.31 2.17
CA PRO A 204 15.13 -8.29 1.26
C PRO A 204 15.19 -9.69 1.86
N LEU A 205 15.68 -9.82 3.11
CA LEU A 205 15.77 -11.12 3.79
C LEU A 205 14.39 -11.73 4.05
N SER A 206 13.40 -10.91 4.41
CA SER A 206 12.03 -11.37 4.63
C SER A 206 11.34 -11.82 3.33
N ILE A 207 11.62 -11.13 2.22
CA ILE A 207 11.13 -11.50 0.89
C ILE A 207 11.78 -12.79 0.41
N ILE A 208 13.10 -12.98 0.61
CA ILE A 208 13.78 -14.24 0.27
C ILE A 208 13.17 -15.41 1.04
N ALA A 209 12.99 -15.27 2.35
CA ALA A 209 12.37 -16.30 3.17
C ALA A 209 10.94 -16.63 2.73
N LEU A 210 10.14 -15.61 2.38
CA LEU A 210 8.79 -15.83 1.86
C LEU A 210 8.83 -16.53 0.49
N ASN A 211 9.72 -16.11 -0.42
CA ASN A 211 9.84 -16.69 -1.76
C ASN A 211 10.21 -18.18 -1.73
N ASN A 212 11.00 -18.61 -0.73
CA ASN A 212 11.31 -20.02 -0.54
C ASN A 212 10.09 -20.85 -0.12
N GLU A 213 9.11 -20.24 0.56
CA GLU A 213 7.85 -20.88 0.97
C GLU A 213 6.75 -20.76 -0.10
N PHE A 214 6.78 -19.71 -0.93
CA PHE A 214 5.81 -19.40 -1.98
C PHE A 214 6.54 -19.09 -3.30
N PRO A 215 7.10 -20.11 -3.98
CA PRO A 215 7.98 -19.89 -5.14
C PRO A 215 7.28 -19.30 -6.37
N ASP A 216 5.97 -19.50 -6.50
CA ASP A 216 5.17 -18.97 -7.61
C ASP A 216 4.57 -17.58 -7.32
N ALA A 217 4.84 -17.01 -6.14
CA ALA A 217 4.26 -15.74 -5.73
C ALA A 217 4.86 -14.53 -6.46
N GLN A 218 4.02 -13.53 -6.71
CA GLN A 218 4.45 -12.24 -7.22
C GLN A 218 4.84 -11.31 -6.07
N LEU A 219 6.15 -11.17 -5.84
CA LEU A 219 6.69 -10.33 -4.79
C LEU A 219 7.24 -9.03 -5.39
N SER A 220 6.91 -7.89 -4.79
CA SER A 220 7.39 -6.57 -5.23
C SER A 220 7.85 -5.72 -4.06
N ILE A 221 9.03 -5.11 -4.20
CA ILE A 221 9.56 -4.12 -3.27
C ILE A 221 9.49 -2.76 -3.96
N ILE A 222 8.74 -1.83 -3.37
CA ILE A 222 8.56 -0.48 -3.88
C ILE A 222 9.37 0.47 -3.00
N ASP A 223 10.35 1.15 -3.61
CA ASP A 223 11.06 2.27 -3.00
C ASP A 223 10.36 3.59 -3.40
N GLY A 224 10.39 4.58 -2.51
CA GLY A 224 9.93 5.94 -2.79
C GLY A 224 9.80 6.77 -1.50
N PRO A 225 9.53 8.07 -1.65
CA PRO A 225 9.18 8.94 -0.54
C PRO A 225 7.97 8.42 0.25
N TYR A 226 7.93 8.68 1.56
CA TYR A 226 6.85 8.18 2.41
C TYR A 226 5.44 8.61 1.96
N GLN A 227 5.27 9.85 1.48
CA GLN A 227 3.95 10.33 1.07
C GLN A 227 3.41 9.55 -0.14
N GLU A 228 4.28 9.16 -1.07
CA GLU A 228 3.89 8.31 -2.21
C GLU A 228 3.54 6.89 -1.73
N GLN A 229 4.34 6.32 -0.82
CA GLN A 229 4.05 5.02 -0.22
C GLN A 229 2.73 5.03 0.55
N LEU A 230 2.46 6.08 1.33
CA LEU A 230 1.21 6.27 2.06
C LEU A 230 0.02 6.36 1.09
N ALA A 231 0.15 7.15 0.02
CA ALA A 231 -0.87 7.22 -1.02
C ALA A 231 -1.10 5.84 -1.67
N ASN A 232 -0.04 5.12 -2.02
CA ASN A 232 -0.13 3.76 -2.59
C ASN A 232 -0.81 2.79 -1.63
N LEU A 233 -0.50 2.86 -0.34
CA LEU A 233 -1.12 2.01 0.70
C LEU A 233 -2.62 2.30 0.80
N LEU A 234 -3.00 3.58 0.89
CA LEU A 234 -4.40 4.00 0.99
C LEU A 234 -5.25 3.65 -0.23
N HIS A 235 -4.62 3.51 -1.41
CA HIS A 235 -5.27 3.08 -2.65
C HIS A 235 -5.15 1.56 -2.89
N GLY A 236 -4.48 0.81 -2.01
CA GLY A 236 -4.28 -0.63 -2.16
C GLY A 236 -3.37 -1.04 -3.31
N GLU A 237 -2.47 -0.13 -3.72
CA GLU A 237 -1.40 -0.39 -4.69
C GLU A 237 -0.20 -1.08 -4.05
N ILE A 238 -0.03 -0.91 -2.72
CA ILE A 238 0.85 -1.71 -1.88
C ILE A 238 0.07 -2.24 -0.68
N ASP A 239 0.54 -3.32 -0.08
CA ASP A 239 -0.13 -3.98 1.04
C ASP A 239 0.38 -3.47 2.40
N ILE A 240 1.69 -3.20 2.49
CA ILE A 240 2.38 -2.85 3.73
C ILE A 240 3.50 -1.85 3.42
N ILE A 241 3.75 -0.92 4.34
CA ILE A 241 5.00 -0.14 4.39
C ILE A 241 5.86 -0.63 5.55
N VAL A 242 7.15 -0.82 5.34
CA VAL A 242 8.12 -1.18 6.38
C VAL A 242 9.15 -0.06 6.53
N GLY A 243 9.34 0.42 7.77
CA GLY A 243 10.40 1.35 8.12
C GLY A 243 10.05 2.30 9.26
N ALA A 244 10.69 3.48 9.28
CA ALA A 244 10.51 4.45 10.35
C ALA A 244 9.05 4.92 10.48
N LEU A 245 8.48 4.69 11.66
CA LEU A 245 7.11 5.07 12.02
C LEU A 245 6.99 6.59 12.23
N ARG A 246 5.76 7.08 12.10
CA ARG A 246 5.40 8.49 12.30
C ARG A 246 4.25 8.54 13.28
N ILE A 247 4.56 8.93 14.52
CA ILE A 247 3.60 8.98 15.62
C ILE A 247 3.38 10.45 15.99
N PRO A 248 2.14 10.97 15.95
CA PRO A 248 0.90 10.28 15.56
C PRO A 248 0.84 9.94 14.06
N ALA A 249 0.01 8.95 13.72
CA ALA A 249 -0.22 8.56 12.33
C ALA A 249 -0.72 9.76 11.49
N GLN A 250 -0.20 9.88 10.26
CA GLN A 250 -0.53 11.01 9.38
C GLN A 250 -1.90 10.87 8.69
N HIS A 251 -2.57 9.72 8.83
CA HIS A 251 -3.88 9.45 8.26
C HIS A 251 -4.68 8.54 9.20
N SER A 252 -6.01 8.71 9.29
CA SER A 252 -6.90 7.94 10.17
C SER A 252 -7.04 6.46 9.78
N ASP A 253 -6.93 6.18 8.49
CA ASP A 253 -7.23 4.86 7.91
C ASP A 253 -6.00 3.94 7.88
N ILE A 254 -4.92 4.31 8.55
CA ILE A 254 -3.73 3.48 8.72
C ILE A 254 -3.52 3.13 10.19
N GLU A 255 -2.86 2.00 10.39
CA GLU A 255 -2.33 1.56 11.67
C GLU A 255 -0.81 1.42 11.57
N GLN A 256 -0.11 1.75 12.66
CA GLN A 256 1.34 1.62 12.77
C GLN A 256 1.69 0.65 13.89
N ILE A 257 2.41 -0.42 13.55
CA ILE A 257 2.76 -1.51 14.46
C ILE A 257 4.27 -1.46 14.68
N PRO A 258 4.76 -1.10 15.89
CA PRO A 258 6.20 -1.06 16.18
C PRO A 258 6.79 -2.47 16.19
N LEU A 259 7.97 -2.63 15.59
CA LEU A 259 8.74 -3.88 15.61
C LEU A 259 9.94 -3.76 16.57
N PHE A 260 10.76 -2.72 16.39
CA PHE A 260 11.95 -2.47 17.21
C PHE A 260 12.35 -0.99 17.17
N LYS A 261 13.33 -0.61 18.00
CA LYS A 261 13.97 0.71 17.95
C LYS A 261 15.30 0.60 17.22
N ASP A 262 15.55 1.55 16.33
CA ASP A 262 16.81 1.72 15.62
C ASP A 262 17.46 3.04 16.03
N GLN A 263 18.78 3.03 16.19
CA GLN A 263 19.56 4.20 16.57
C GLN A 263 20.37 4.69 15.35
N LEU A 264 20.41 6.01 15.16
CA LEU A 264 21.24 6.60 14.11
C LEU A 264 22.67 6.84 14.60
N CYS A 265 23.64 6.61 13.71
CA CYS A 265 25.06 6.85 13.92
C CYS A 265 25.64 7.85 12.91
N ILE A 266 26.76 8.48 13.26
CA ILE A 266 27.52 9.32 12.33
C ILE A 266 28.33 8.40 11.42
N VAL A 267 28.13 8.53 10.11
CA VAL A 267 28.86 7.79 9.09
C VAL A 267 29.71 8.75 8.28
N VAL A 268 30.96 8.36 8.05
CA VAL A 268 31.99 9.12 7.34
C VAL A 268 32.75 8.20 6.38
N ASN A 269 33.58 8.76 5.50
CA ASN A 269 34.58 7.93 4.79
C ASN A 269 35.55 7.27 5.77
N ALA A 270 36.12 6.13 5.38
CA ALA A 270 36.98 5.34 6.27
C ALA A 270 38.27 6.07 6.71
N GLN A 271 38.75 7.03 5.92
CA GLN A 271 39.95 7.83 6.21
C GLN A 271 39.65 9.07 7.06
N HIS A 272 38.39 9.34 7.39
CA HIS A 272 38.00 10.53 8.11
C HIS A 272 38.47 10.46 9.58
N PRO A 273 38.96 11.56 10.20
CA PRO A 273 39.40 11.54 11.60
C PRO A 273 38.36 11.04 12.61
N LEU A 274 37.07 11.18 12.29
CA LEU A 274 35.98 10.69 13.14
C LEU A 274 35.80 9.16 13.12
N ALA A 275 36.41 8.44 12.18
CA ALA A 275 36.28 6.99 12.06
C ALA A 275 36.74 6.24 13.32
N SER A 276 37.64 6.83 14.12
CA SER A 276 38.20 6.22 15.34
C SER A 276 37.93 7.02 16.62
N ARG A 277 37.20 8.14 16.55
CA ARG A 277 36.95 9.00 17.72
C ARG A 277 35.71 8.57 18.51
N GLN A 278 35.87 8.45 19.83
CA GLN A 278 34.75 8.16 20.74
C GLN A 278 33.97 9.41 21.17
N THR A 279 34.55 10.60 21.00
CA THR A 279 33.95 11.87 21.43
C THR A 279 34.15 12.95 20.36
N ILE A 280 33.17 13.85 20.26
CA ILE A 280 33.19 15.03 19.39
C ILE A 280 32.71 16.22 20.24
N SER A 281 33.47 17.30 20.24
CA SER A 281 33.03 18.53 20.92
C SER A 281 31.84 19.18 20.21
N THR A 282 31.03 19.96 20.92
CA THR A 282 29.90 20.70 20.33
C THR A 282 30.34 21.63 19.19
N LYS A 283 31.52 22.25 19.33
CA LYS A 283 32.13 23.10 18.30
C LYS A 283 32.49 22.31 17.05
N GLU A 284 33.14 21.15 17.20
CA GLU A 284 33.48 20.29 16.06
C GLU A 284 32.21 19.80 15.36
N LEU A 285 31.21 19.33 16.13
CA LEU A 285 29.94 18.87 15.58
C LEU A 285 29.24 19.93 14.73
N GLN A 286 29.26 21.19 15.19
CA GLN A 286 28.71 22.35 14.47
C GLN A 286 29.48 22.67 13.18
N GLN A 287 30.79 22.43 13.17
CA GLN A 287 31.69 22.73 12.05
C GLN A 287 31.77 21.60 11.03
N LEU A 288 31.28 20.40 11.36
CA LEU A 288 31.20 19.31 10.40
C LEU A 288 30.33 19.69 9.21
N GLU A 289 30.79 19.28 8.04
CA GLU A 289 30.01 19.40 6.82
C GLU A 289 29.08 18.19 6.70
N TRP A 290 27.77 18.44 6.52
CA TRP A 290 26.77 17.38 6.56
C TRP A 290 26.14 17.07 5.21
N VAL A 291 25.86 15.78 5.03
CA VAL A 291 24.76 15.31 4.18
C VAL A 291 23.58 15.02 5.11
N ALA A 292 22.50 15.79 4.98
CA ALA A 292 21.38 15.75 5.89
C ALA A 292 20.14 15.08 5.26
N PRO A 293 19.29 14.41 6.06
CA PRO A 293 18.00 13.90 5.59
C PRO A 293 17.07 15.04 5.14
N ASN A 294 16.11 14.73 4.27
CA ASN A 294 15.07 15.69 3.90
C ASN A 294 14.24 16.12 5.12
N LYS A 295 13.91 17.42 5.19
CA LYS A 295 13.24 18.05 6.35
C LYS A 295 11.87 17.47 6.72
N SER A 296 11.20 16.82 5.77
CA SER A 296 9.89 16.17 5.98
C SER A 296 9.98 14.78 6.64
N THR A 297 11.19 14.29 6.92
CA THR A 297 11.41 12.92 7.41
C THR A 297 11.63 12.85 8.93
N PRO A 298 11.28 11.72 9.59
CA PRO A 298 11.65 11.50 10.99
C PRO A 298 13.16 11.57 11.24
N ALA A 299 13.98 11.18 10.26
CA ALA A 299 15.43 11.27 10.36
C ALA A 299 15.92 12.73 10.48
N TRP A 300 15.23 13.70 9.87
CA TRP A 300 15.55 15.11 10.06
C TRP A 300 15.23 15.60 11.47
N GLN A 301 14.12 15.15 12.06
CA GLN A 301 13.79 15.51 13.45
C GLN A 301 14.90 15.04 14.39
N VAL A 302 15.40 13.81 14.18
CA VAL A 302 16.54 13.29 14.94
C VAL A 302 17.81 14.09 14.65
N PHE A 303 18.12 14.35 13.37
CA PHE A 303 19.27 15.17 12.99
C PHE A 303 19.26 16.53 13.69
N SER A 304 18.14 17.25 13.64
CA SER A 304 17.95 18.54 14.30
C SER A 304 18.11 18.42 15.82
N SER A 305 17.51 17.40 16.43
CA SER A 305 17.54 17.20 17.89
C SER A 305 18.95 16.99 18.45
N ILE A 306 19.86 16.40 17.69
CA ILE A 306 21.26 16.22 18.11
C ILE A 306 21.93 17.57 18.38
N PHE A 307 21.63 18.61 17.59
CA PHE A 307 22.14 19.95 17.79
C PHE A 307 21.38 20.68 18.91
N VAL A 308 20.04 20.67 18.85
CA VAL A 308 19.20 21.41 19.80
C VAL A 308 19.41 20.94 21.24
N SER A 309 19.50 19.62 21.47
CA SER A 309 19.78 19.04 22.80
C SER A 309 21.13 19.48 23.40
N ARG A 310 22.05 19.96 22.55
CA ARG A 310 23.39 20.46 22.93
C ARG A 310 23.47 21.99 22.96
N GLY A 311 22.33 22.67 22.91
CA GLY A 311 22.27 24.15 22.88
C GLY A 311 22.76 24.75 21.56
N LEU A 312 22.81 23.96 20.48
CA LEU A 312 23.26 24.38 19.16
C LEU A 312 22.09 24.58 18.20
N THR A 313 22.29 25.39 17.17
CA THR A 313 21.39 25.47 16.02
C THR A 313 21.78 24.43 14.97
N PRO A 314 20.83 23.68 14.39
CA PRO A 314 21.14 22.77 13.29
C PRO A 314 21.87 23.50 12.14
N PRO A 315 22.88 22.88 11.50
CA PRO A 315 23.63 23.52 10.43
C PRO A 315 22.72 23.95 9.28
N SER A 316 22.88 25.19 8.81
CA SER A 316 22.10 25.74 7.70
C SER A 316 22.64 25.35 6.32
N HIS A 317 23.95 25.09 6.22
CA HIS A 317 24.63 24.72 4.98
C HIS A 317 24.87 23.21 4.95
N VAL A 318 23.89 22.48 4.43
CA VAL A 318 23.94 21.01 4.30
C VAL A 318 23.60 20.58 2.88
N ILE A 319 24.14 19.44 2.45
CA ILE A 319 23.64 18.77 1.26
C ILE A 319 22.42 17.96 1.68
N GLU A 320 21.22 18.38 1.27
CA GLU A 320 20.02 17.59 1.53
C GLU A 320 19.94 16.41 0.56
N CYS A 321 19.90 15.18 1.07
CA CYS A 321 19.84 13.99 0.22
C CYS A 321 19.12 12.82 0.91
N SER A 322 18.12 12.25 0.25
CA SER A 322 17.40 11.06 0.70
C SER A 322 17.81 9.77 -0.03
N SER A 323 18.61 9.88 -1.09
CA SER A 323 19.08 8.72 -1.87
C SER A 323 20.29 8.09 -1.20
N GLN A 324 20.15 6.84 -0.74
CA GLN A 324 21.25 6.12 -0.10
C GLN A 324 22.48 5.98 -1.00
N ILE A 325 22.27 5.71 -2.31
CA ILE A 325 23.36 5.58 -3.28
C ILE A 325 24.10 6.91 -3.46
N ALA A 326 23.37 8.03 -3.51
CA ALA A 326 23.98 9.35 -3.63
C ALA A 326 24.71 9.76 -2.34
N VAL A 327 24.12 9.49 -1.16
CA VAL A 327 24.77 9.70 0.14
C VAL A 327 26.10 8.95 0.20
N ARG A 328 26.11 7.66 -0.17
CA ARG A 328 27.34 6.86 -0.26
C ARG A 328 28.36 7.52 -1.20
N GLY A 329 27.95 7.91 -2.41
CA GLY A 329 28.83 8.58 -3.38
C GLY A 329 29.44 9.87 -2.83
N ILE A 330 28.66 10.70 -2.14
CA ILE A 330 29.14 11.94 -1.51
C ILE A 330 30.13 11.62 -0.40
N LEU A 331 29.80 10.68 0.49
CA LEU A 331 30.69 10.31 1.61
C LEU A 331 32.03 9.78 1.10
N LEU A 332 32.04 8.92 0.08
CA LEU A 332 33.26 8.37 -0.50
C LEU A 332 34.16 9.42 -1.17
N ASN A 333 33.61 10.56 -1.58
CA ASN A 333 34.31 11.59 -2.34
C ASN A 333 34.43 12.93 -1.59
N SER A 334 34.19 12.96 -0.27
CA SER A 334 34.29 14.19 0.53
C SER A 334 34.57 13.90 1.99
N SER A 335 34.93 14.93 2.77
CA SER A 335 35.07 14.84 4.23
C SER A 335 33.76 15.12 4.96
N ARG A 336 32.61 14.85 4.33
CA ARG A 336 31.29 15.07 4.92
C ARG A 336 30.89 13.91 5.83
N ALA A 337 30.03 14.21 6.79
CA ALA A 337 29.35 13.24 7.63
C ALA A 337 27.88 13.09 7.24
N ALA A 338 27.31 11.92 7.47
CA ALA A 338 25.88 11.68 7.36
C ALA A 338 25.35 10.99 8.62
N LEU A 339 24.07 11.21 8.93
CA LEU A 339 23.39 10.51 10.00
C LEU A 339 22.57 9.36 9.41
N LEU A 340 23.02 8.12 9.62
CA LEU A 340 22.45 6.92 8.99
C LEU A 340 22.30 5.78 10.02
N PRO A 341 21.41 4.82 9.78
CA PRO A 341 21.42 3.56 10.53
C PRO A 341 22.71 2.79 10.24
N ALA A 342 23.32 2.18 11.27
CA ALA A 342 24.54 1.38 11.10
C ALA A 342 24.36 0.26 10.05
N LYS A 343 23.23 -0.44 10.11
CA LYS A 343 22.90 -1.53 9.20
C LYS A 343 22.68 -1.07 7.75
N GLN A 344 22.48 0.22 7.51
CA GLN A 344 22.36 0.76 6.15
C GLN A 344 23.70 0.82 5.42
N VAL A 345 24.82 0.85 6.16
CA VAL A 345 26.18 0.99 5.61
C VAL A 345 27.08 -0.19 5.98
N GLU A 346 26.49 -1.30 6.44
CA GLU A 346 27.24 -2.46 6.93
C GLU A 346 28.20 -3.03 5.87
N VAL A 347 27.75 -3.11 4.61
CA VAL A 347 28.58 -3.61 3.51
C VAL A 347 29.79 -2.70 3.28
N GLU A 348 29.57 -1.38 3.27
CA GLU A 348 30.63 -0.40 3.08
C GLU A 348 31.61 -0.34 4.26
N VAL A 349 31.13 -0.56 5.48
CA VAL A 349 31.96 -0.64 6.68
C VAL A 349 32.80 -1.91 6.66
N GLN A 350 32.19 -3.06 6.34
CA GLN A 350 32.91 -4.34 6.21
C GLN A 350 33.97 -4.30 5.12
N SER A 351 33.72 -3.58 4.01
CA SER A 351 34.72 -3.39 2.95
C SER A 351 35.76 -2.31 3.25
N GLY A 352 35.67 -1.62 4.39
CA GLY A 352 36.62 -0.57 4.79
C GLY A 352 36.57 0.71 3.95
N ILE A 353 35.45 1.01 3.28
CA ILE A 353 35.31 2.23 2.45
C ILE A 353 34.53 3.34 3.17
N LEU A 354 33.63 2.98 4.08
CA LEU A 354 33.00 3.89 5.04
C LEU A 354 33.34 3.45 6.46
N ALA A 355 33.17 4.35 7.42
CA ALA A 355 33.30 4.05 8.84
C ALA A 355 32.14 4.67 9.63
N ILE A 356 31.72 3.96 10.67
CA ILE A 356 30.81 4.48 11.68
C ILE A 356 31.66 5.11 12.77
N CYS A 357 31.38 6.37 13.12
CA CYS A 357 32.02 7.02 14.24
C CYS A 357 31.66 6.29 15.55
N PRO A 358 32.65 5.90 16.38
CA PRO A 358 32.40 5.22 17.66
C PRO A 358 31.58 6.03 18.67
N MET A 359 31.46 7.35 18.49
CA MET A 359 30.63 8.20 19.34
C MET A 359 29.17 7.74 19.34
N THR A 360 28.66 7.43 20.53
CA THR A 360 27.23 7.15 20.71
C THR A 360 26.45 8.46 20.69
N LEU A 361 25.32 8.44 20.01
CA LEU A 361 24.38 9.55 19.98
C LEU A 361 23.15 9.16 20.81
N PRO A 362 23.14 9.41 22.13
CA PRO A 362 21.93 9.19 22.91
C PRO A 362 20.77 9.99 22.30
N ASP A 363 19.56 9.46 22.45
CA ASP A 363 18.31 10.08 21.98
C ASP A 363 18.09 10.11 20.45
N THR A 364 18.79 9.26 19.70
CA THR A 364 18.55 9.08 18.25
C THR A 364 17.69 7.86 17.90
N ASP A 365 17.01 7.30 18.90
CA ASP A 365 16.08 6.19 18.77
C ASP A 365 14.91 6.54 17.85
N ARG A 366 14.59 5.63 16.94
CA ARG A 366 13.41 5.70 16.08
C ARG A 366 12.66 4.39 16.13
N ASN A 367 11.34 4.47 16.20
CA ASN A 367 10.50 3.29 16.07
C ASN A 367 10.48 2.84 14.62
N ILE A 368 10.96 1.63 14.37
CA ILE A 368 10.85 0.94 13.09
C ILE A 368 9.71 -0.05 13.18
N GLY A 369 8.86 -0.08 12.16
CA GLY A 369 7.68 -0.92 12.20
C GLY A 369 6.98 -1.08 10.86
N LEU A 370 5.76 -1.56 10.96
CA LEU A 370 4.84 -1.75 9.84
C LEU A 370 3.83 -0.61 9.81
N THR A 371 3.47 -0.13 8.63
CA THR A 371 2.26 0.67 8.41
C THR A 371 1.34 -0.10 7.48
N ILE A 372 0.12 -0.34 7.92
CA ILE A 372 -0.92 -1.07 7.20
C ILE A 372 -2.22 -0.25 7.15
N ARG A 373 -3.17 -0.60 6.29
CA ARG A 373 -4.53 -0.04 6.38
C ARG A 373 -5.24 -0.65 7.59
N LYS A 374 -6.01 0.15 8.31
CA LYS A 374 -6.67 -0.25 9.58
C LYS A 374 -7.57 -1.49 9.43
N ASP A 375 -8.32 -1.58 8.33
CA ASP A 375 -9.23 -2.70 8.06
C ASP A 375 -8.64 -3.73 7.08
N TRP A 376 -7.31 -3.78 6.94
CA TRP A 376 -6.66 -4.73 6.03
C TRP A 376 -6.75 -6.16 6.58
N GLN A 377 -7.31 -7.05 5.77
CA GLN A 377 -7.29 -8.49 6.04
C GLN A 377 -6.22 -9.15 5.18
N PRO A 378 -5.05 -9.52 5.75
CA PRO A 378 -4.00 -10.16 4.97
C PRO A 378 -4.46 -11.54 4.48
N THR A 379 -4.08 -11.91 3.26
CA THR A 379 -4.15 -13.30 2.81
C THR A 379 -3.23 -14.18 3.66
N LYS A 380 -3.30 -15.51 3.51
CA LYS A 380 -2.40 -16.42 4.26
C LYS A 380 -0.93 -16.16 3.93
N MET A 381 -0.56 -15.95 2.66
CA MET A 381 0.80 -15.56 2.27
C MET A 381 1.23 -14.23 2.91
N GLN A 382 0.37 -13.22 2.89
CA GLN A 382 0.66 -11.92 3.48
C GLN A 382 0.82 -12.02 5.01
N SER A 383 -0.01 -12.83 5.67
CA SER A 383 0.10 -13.16 7.10
C SER A 383 1.40 -13.89 7.42
N ARG A 384 1.85 -14.76 6.52
CA ARG A 384 3.13 -15.44 6.65
C ARG A 384 4.31 -14.46 6.56
N PHE A 385 4.26 -13.49 5.66
CA PHE A 385 5.25 -12.41 5.61
C PHE A 385 5.31 -11.60 6.91
N LEU A 386 4.15 -11.25 7.50
CA LEU A 386 4.08 -10.57 8.79
C LEU A 386 4.76 -11.38 9.91
N THR A 387 4.64 -12.71 9.87
CA THR A 387 5.32 -13.61 10.82
C THR A 387 6.84 -13.62 10.59
N ILE A 388 7.27 -13.76 9.34
CA ILE A 388 8.69 -13.79 8.95
C ILE A 388 9.38 -12.48 9.37
N ILE A 389 8.80 -11.33 9.04
CA ILE A 389 9.42 -10.03 9.33
C ILE A 389 9.51 -9.77 10.83
N ASN A 390 8.52 -10.19 11.61
CA ASN A 390 8.55 -10.11 13.07
C ASN A 390 9.67 -10.99 13.66
N ASN A 391 9.90 -12.18 13.09
CA ASN A 391 10.98 -13.06 13.53
C ASN A 391 12.37 -12.48 13.18
N HIS A 392 12.56 -11.98 11.96
CA HIS A 392 13.81 -11.34 11.54
C HIS A 392 14.14 -10.08 12.34
N THR A 393 13.13 -9.30 12.74
CA THR A 393 13.38 -8.10 13.55
C THR A 393 13.67 -8.40 15.02
N ARG A 394 13.29 -9.58 15.53
CA ARG A 394 13.70 -10.04 16.85
C ARG A 394 15.18 -10.41 16.92
N THR A 395 15.73 -11.03 15.88
CA THR A 395 17.17 -11.34 15.82
C THR A 395 18.03 -10.09 15.69
N LEU A 396 17.53 -9.05 15.01
CA LEU A 396 18.19 -7.74 14.93
C LEU A 396 18.23 -6.98 16.27
N LYS A 397 17.36 -7.29 17.24
CA LYS A 397 17.41 -6.69 18.60
C LYS A 397 18.55 -7.24 19.44
N SER A 398 19.06 -8.43 19.10
CA SER A 398 20.09 -9.15 19.86
C SER A 398 21.51 -8.93 19.35
N SER A 399 21.69 -8.12 18.32
CA SER A 399 22.96 -7.85 17.63
C SER A 399 23.22 -6.36 17.59
#